data_AF-A0A367YU09-F1
#
_entry.id   AF-A0A367YU09-F1
#
_cell.length_a   1.000
_cell.length_b   1.000
_cell.length_c   1.000
_cell.angle_alpha   90.00
_cell.angle_beta   90.00
_cell.angle_gamma   90.00
#
_symmetry.space_group_name_H-M   'P 1'
#
loop_
_entity.id
_entity.type
_entity.pdbx_description
1 polymer ?
#
loop_
_entity_poly.entity_id
_entity_poly.type
_entity_poly.pdbx_seq_one_letter_code
_entity_poly.pdbx_strand_id
1 'polypeptide(L)'
;MSRVVVAAEVDVPGRGVLLVQASGLEIGLFRVRGRVVAWRNHCPHQAAPVCRGRVTGTLLPSAVAEYRPGRDGEVLQCPWHGWEFDLLDGHHLASGSRVRLRGYPVEVEDGNVVLHLPERPALDAAGRGAATRPRP
;
A
#
# COMPACT_ATOMS: atom_id res chain seq x y z
N MET A 1 -14.84 -7.99 9.36
CA MET A 1 -13.95 -7.72 8.20
C MET A 1 -14.58 -8.41 7.02
N SER A 2 -14.76 -7.71 5.90
CA SER A 2 -15.34 -8.28 4.69
C SER A 2 -14.23 -8.82 3.77
N ARG A 3 -14.41 -10.03 3.25
CA ARG A 3 -13.59 -10.57 2.16
C ARG A 3 -14.10 -10.04 0.83
N VAL A 4 -13.22 -9.51 0.00
CA VAL A 4 -13.57 -8.96 -1.31
C VAL A 4 -12.58 -9.45 -2.35
N VAL A 5 -13.07 -10.13 -3.38
CA VAL A 5 -12.27 -10.46 -4.58
C VAL A 5 -12.08 -9.17 -5.37
N VAL A 6 -10.83 -8.83 -5.69
CA VAL A 6 -10.51 -7.53 -6.33
C VAL A 6 -9.86 -7.63 -7.71
N ALA A 7 -9.21 -8.75 -8.03
CA ALA A 7 -8.54 -8.98 -9.31
C ALA A 7 -8.16 -10.46 -9.46
N ALA A 8 -7.85 -10.90 -10.68
CA ALA A 8 -7.11 -12.14 -10.87
C ALA A 8 -5.64 -11.92 -10.47
N GLU A 9 -4.99 -12.94 -9.91
CA GLU A 9 -3.60 -12.86 -9.48
C GLU A 9 -2.64 -12.58 -10.64
N VAL A 10 -2.98 -13.12 -11.82
CA VAL A 10 -2.22 -12.93 -13.06
C VAL A 10 -2.23 -11.50 -13.56
N ASP A 11 -3.22 -10.70 -13.17
CA ASP A 11 -3.31 -9.28 -13.55
C ASP A 11 -2.39 -8.41 -12.68
N VAL A 12 -1.93 -8.91 -11.52
CA VAL A 12 -0.99 -8.17 -10.68
C VAL A 12 0.40 -8.22 -11.33
N PRO A 13 0.91 -7.07 -11.81
CA PRO A 13 2.12 -7.07 -12.61
C PRO A 13 3.35 -7.46 -11.79
N GLY A 14 4.35 -8.05 -12.44
CA GLY A 14 5.61 -8.42 -11.80
C GLY A 14 6.43 -7.21 -11.31
N ARG A 15 6.21 -6.03 -11.90
CA ARG A 15 6.74 -4.74 -11.46
C ARG A 15 5.67 -3.66 -11.63
N GLY A 16 5.69 -2.65 -10.76
CA GLY A 16 4.68 -1.59 -10.77
C GLY A 16 3.47 -1.94 -9.92
N VAL A 17 2.29 -1.50 -10.35
CA VAL A 17 1.07 -1.54 -9.54
C VAL A 17 -0.14 -1.92 -10.39
N LEU A 18 -1.07 -2.66 -9.81
CA LEU A 18 -2.46 -2.74 -10.25
C LEU A 18 -3.33 -1.95 -9.25
N LEU A 19 -4.01 -0.90 -9.71
CA LEU A 19 -4.93 -0.13 -8.88
C LEU A 19 -6.34 -0.75 -8.96
N VAL A 20 -6.95 -0.99 -7.81
CA VAL A 20 -8.30 -1.53 -7.68
C VAL A 20 -9.17 -0.63 -6.79
N GLN A 21 -10.48 -0.71 -6.99
CA GLN A 21 -11.48 -0.02 -6.18
C GLN A 21 -12.29 -1.06 -5.41
N ALA A 22 -12.28 -0.97 -4.07
CA ALA A 22 -13.04 -1.89 -3.22
C ALA A 22 -13.55 -1.16 -1.97
N SER A 23 -14.84 -1.32 -1.66
CA SER A 23 -15.48 -0.66 -0.50
C SER A 23 -15.26 0.87 -0.45
N GLY A 24 -15.18 1.54 -1.61
CA GLY A 24 -14.90 2.97 -1.74
C GLY A 24 -13.48 3.39 -1.36
N LEU A 25 -12.54 2.46 -1.38
CA LEU A 25 -11.11 2.68 -1.20
C LEU A 25 -10.38 2.39 -2.52
N GLU A 26 -9.46 3.26 -2.90
CA GLU A 26 -8.48 2.96 -3.93
C GLU A 26 -7.28 2.25 -3.29
N ILE A 27 -6.94 1.07 -3.81
CA ILE A 27 -5.91 0.18 -3.25
C ILE A 27 -4.94 -0.19 -4.36
N GLY A 28 -3.64 -0.11 -4.08
CA GLY A 28 -2.60 -0.62 -4.97
C GLY A 28 -2.20 -2.04 -4.59
N LEU A 29 -2.20 -2.93 -5.57
CA LEU A 29 -1.67 -4.28 -5.49
C LEU A 29 -0.27 -4.30 -6.11
N PHE A 30 0.70 -4.84 -5.38
CA PHE A 30 2.10 -4.93 -5.79
C PHE A 30 2.59 -6.36 -5.65
N ARG A 31 3.48 -6.80 -6.54
CA ARG A 31 4.20 -8.07 -6.40
C ARG A 31 5.60 -7.80 -5.86
N VAL A 32 5.91 -8.35 -4.69
CA VAL A 32 7.21 -8.20 -4.02
C VAL A 32 7.69 -9.57 -3.55
N ARG A 33 8.88 -9.98 -4.01
CA ARG A 33 9.46 -11.32 -3.72
C ARG A 33 8.46 -12.47 -3.99
N GLY A 34 7.71 -12.37 -5.09
CA GLY A 34 6.70 -13.35 -5.51
C GLY A 34 5.35 -13.27 -4.79
N ARG A 35 5.22 -12.43 -3.75
CA ARG A 35 3.99 -12.29 -2.96
C ARG A 35 3.21 -11.04 -3.36
N VAL A 36 1.89 -11.10 -3.32
CA VAL A 36 1.03 -9.93 -3.52
C VAL A 36 0.85 -9.19 -2.18
N VAL A 37 1.06 -7.89 -2.19
CA VAL A 37 0.82 -6.98 -1.05
C VAL A 37 -0.14 -5.88 -1.48
N ALA A 38 -0.94 -5.38 -0.53
CA ALA A 38 -1.98 -4.39 -0.79
C ALA A 38 -1.87 -3.18 0.14
N TRP A 39 -1.83 -1.98 -0.45
CA TRP A 39 -1.70 -0.71 0.26
C TRP A 39 -2.80 0.25 -0.14
N ARG A 40 -3.40 0.97 0.81
CA ARG A 40 -4.30 2.08 0.52
C ARG A 40 -3.55 3.13 -0.30
N ASN A 41 -4.18 3.63 -1.37
CA ASN A 41 -3.60 4.67 -2.21
C ASN A 41 -3.69 6.07 -1.58
N HIS A 42 -3.10 6.24 -0.41
CA HIS A 42 -3.11 7.47 0.36
C HIS A 42 -1.84 7.60 1.20
N CYS A 43 -0.96 8.53 0.83
CA CYS A 43 0.27 8.80 1.57
C CYS A 43 -0.08 9.40 2.95
N PRO A 44 0.45 8.85 4.06
CA PRO A 44 0.22 9.38 5.40
C PRO A 44 0.87 10.76 5.65
N HIS A 45 1.72 11.25 4.73
CA HIS A 45 2.32 12.57 4.82
C HIS A 45 1.32 13.67 4.46
N GLN A 46 0.87 13.70 3.20
CA GLN A 46 -0.01 14.76 2.68
C GLN A 46 -1.06 14.20 1.69
N ALA A 47 -1.50 12.96 1.86
CA ALA A 47 -2.59 12.35 1.08
C ALA A 47 -2.32 12.13 -0.43
N ALA A 48 -1.07 12.23 -0.88
CA ALA A 48 -0.69 11.85 -2.25
C ALA A 48 -1.22 10.46 -2.63
N PRO A 49 -1.54 10.21 -3.92
CA PRO A 49 -1.84 8.87 -4.41
C PRO A 49 -0.55 8.04 -4.48
N VAL A 50 -0.08 7.59 -3.31
CA VAL A 50 1.23 6.97 -3.08
C VAL A 50 1.46 5.74 -3.97
N CYS A 51 0.43 4.96 -4.26
CA CYS A 51 0.52 3.77 -5.10
C CYS A 51 0.77 4.09 -6.58
N ARG A 52 0.55 5.34 -7.01
CA ARG A 52 1.00 5.84 -8.33
C ARG A 52 2.48 6.23 -8.34
N GLY A 53 3.16 6.09 -7.21
CA GLY A 53 4.59 6.25 -7.06
C GLY A 53 5.39 5.19 -7.81
N ARG A 54 6.71 5.35 -7.82
CA ARG A 54 7.62 4.40 -8.46
C ARG A 54 7.94 3.25 -7.51
N VAL A 55 7.95 2.03 -8.03
CA VAL A 55 8.55 0.89 -7.35
C VAL A 55 10.03 0.84 -7.71
N THR A 56 10.90 0.92 -6.71
CA THR A 56 12.35 1.12 -6.83
C THR A 56 13.08 0.35 -5.71
N GLY A 57 14.40 0.52 -5.61
CA GLY A 57 15.17 0.28 -4.40
C GLY A 57 15.45 1.57 -3.62
N THR A 58 16.38 1.50 -2.67
CA THR A 58 16.85 2.63 -1.86
C THR A 58 18.37 2.56 -1.68
N LEU A 59 18.95 3.55 -1.00
CA LEU A 59 20.35 3.54 -0.59
C LEU A 59 20.48 2.91 0.80
N LEU A 60 21.29 1.86 0.89
CA LEU A 60 21.63 1.22 2.15
C LEU A 60 22.63 2.09 2.93
N PRO A 61 22.66 1.98 4.28
CA PRO A 61 23.70 2.61 5.08
C PRO A 61 25.11 2.27 4.59
N SER A 62 25.94 3.29 4.44
CA SER A 62 27.29 3.22 3.88
C SER A 62 28.17 4.32 4.46
N ALA A 63 29.47 4.29 4.15
CA ALA A 63 30.37 5.38 4.52
C ALA A 63 30.04 6.66 3.73
N VAL A 64 30.51 7.81 4.22
CA VAL A 64 30.41 9.07 3.48
C VAL A 64 31.10 8.91 2.11
N ALA A 65 30.44 9.43 1.06
CA ALA A 65 30.85 9.29 -0.35
C ALA A 65 30.80 7.86 -0.92
N GLU A 66 30.19 6.91 -0.23
CA GLU A 66 29.87 5.58 -0.76
C GLU A 66 28.36 5.48 -1.02
N TYR A 67 27.97 5.10 -2.25
CA TYR A 67 26.57 4.91 -2.62
C TYR A 67 26.29 3.42 -2.81
N ARG A 68 25.51 2.83 -1.89
CA ARG A 68 25.17 1.41 -1.93
C ARG A 68 23.68 1.22 -2.28
N PRO A 69 23.32 1.09 -3.56
CA PRO A 69 21.95 0.77 -3.92
C PRO A 69 21.57 -0.63 -3.42
N GLY A 70 20.33 -0.81 -3.00
CA GLY A 70 19.81 -2.10 -2.58
C GLY A 70 18.29 -2.14 -2.59
N ARG A 71 17.74 -3.32 -2.30
CA ARG A 71 16.28 -3.53 -2.16
C ARG A 71 15.48 -3.21 -3.44
N ASP A 72 16.06 -3.45 -4.62
CA ASP A 72 15.38 -3.24 -5.89
C ASP A 72 14.02 -3.95 -5.93
N GLY A 73 12.98 -3.22 -6.33
CA GLY A 73 11.61 -3.74 -6.40
C GLY A 73 10.88 -3.83 -5.06
N GLU A 74 11.47 -3.38 -3.95
CA GLU A 74 10.88 -3.49 -2.61
C GLU A 74 10.40 -2.17 -2.02
N VAL A 75 10.69 -1.05 -2.67
CA VAL A 75 10.43 0.28 -2.12
C VAL A 75 9.45 1.03 -3.00
N LEU A 76 8.38 1.54 -2.39
CA LEU A 76 7.44 2.46 -3.03
C LEU A 76 7.83 3.90 -2.69
N GLN A 77 8.25 4.66 -3.70
CA GLN A 77 8.57 6.07 -3.56
C GLN A 77 7.37 6.93 -3.94
N CYS A 78 6.86 7.70 -2.97
CA CYS A 78 5.73 8.60 -3.13
C CYS A 78 6.01 9.66 -4.22
N PRO A 79 5.07 9.92 -5.15
CA PRO A 79 5.31 10.79 -6.30
C PRO A 79 5.39 12.29 -5.95
N TRP A 80 5.06 12.70 -4.72
CA TRP A 80 5.15 14.10 -4.31
C TRP A 80 6.52 14.42 -3.69
N HIS A 81 6.71 14.07 -2.42
CA HIS A 81 7.89 14.47 -1.65
C HIS A 81 8.95 13.35 -1.54
N GLY A 82 8.82 12.29 -2.33
CA GLY A 82 9.80 11.21 -2.37
C GLY A 82 9.87 10.33 -1.11
N TRP A 83 8.89 10.38 -0.20
CA TRP A 83 8.85 9.46 0.94
C TRP A 83 8.86 8.01 0.45
N GLU A 84 9.77 7.24 1.02
CA GLU A 84 10.01 5.86 0.65
C GLU A 84 9.38 4.93 1.66
N PHE A 85 8.61 3.95 1.17
CA PHE A 85 7.96 2.96 2.00
C PHE A 85 8.41 1.56 1.60
N ASP A 86 8.72 0.74 2.59
CA ASP A 86 8.89 -0.69 2.43
C ASP A 86 7.56 -1.32 1.96
N LEU A 87 7.54 -1.99 0.82
CA LEU A 87 6.33 -2.62 0.31
C LEU A 87 5.97 -3.92 1.06
N LEU A 88 6.88 -4.55 1.80
CA LEU A 88 6.60 -5.76 2.56
C LEU A 88 5.79 -5.48 3.82
N ASP A 89 6.03 -4.33 4.49
CA ASP A 89 5.41 -4.01 5.78
C ASP A 89 4.85 -2.58 5.88
N GLY A 90 5.00 -1.78 4.83
CA GLY A 90 4.46 -0.43 4.69
C GLY A 90 5.28 0.64 5.42
N HIS A 91 6.41 0.29 6.04
CA HIS A 91 7.16 1.21 6.89
C HIS A 91 7.84 2.32 6.12
N HIS A 92 7.73 3.55 6.61
CA HIS A 92 8.48 4.68 6.07
C HIS A 92 9.97 4.53 6.42
N LEU A 93 10.85 4.58 5.42
CA LEU A 93 12.26 4.21 5.57
C LEU A 93 13.13 5.22 6.33
N ALA A 94 12.63 6.42 6.62
CA ALA A 94 13.40 7.41 7.37
C ALA A 94 13.74 6.89 8.77
N SER A 95 15.01 7.08 9.17
CA SER A 95 15.51 6.64 10.47
C SER A 95 14.63 7.14 11.62
N GLY A 96 14.27 6.23 12.53
CA GLY A 96 13.42 6.54 13.68
C GLY A 96 11.94 6.78 13.36
N SER A 97 11.51 6.64 12.10
CA SER A 97 10.10 6.79 11.76
C SER A 97 9.25 5.70 12.42
N ARG A 98 8.01 6.03 12.76
CA ARG A 98 6.97 5.06 13.17
C ARG A 98 5.80 5.04 12.19
N VAL A 99 5.91 5.79 11.09
CA VAL A 99 4.83 5.95 10.12
C VAL A 99 4.77 4.73 9.21
N ARG A 100 3.55 4.30 8.88
CA ARG A 100 3.29 3.17 7.97
C ARG A 100 2.17 3.50 6.99
N LEU A 101 2.26 2.93 5.79
CA LEU A 101 1.11 2.82 4.90
C LEU A 101 0.02 1.96 5.56
N ARG A 102 -1.23 2.26 5.22
CA ARG A 102 -2.35 1.40 5.64
C ARG A 102 -2.43 0.20 4.70
N GLY A 103 -2.05 -0.97 5.20
CA GLY A 103 -2.13 -2.23 4.48
C GLY A 103 -3.47 -2.95 4.69
N TYR A 104 -3.76 -3.88 3.80
CA TYR A 104 -4.89 -4.81 3.91
C TYR A 104 -4.37 -6.25 3.76
N PRO A 105 -4.77 -7.19 4.63
CA PRO A 105 -4.39 -8.59 4.47
C PRO A 105 -4.85 -9.12 3.11
N VAL A 106 -3.96 -9.88 2.46
CA VAL A 106 -4.14 -10.44 1.12
C VAL A 106 -4.12 -11.95 1.21
N GLU A 107 -5.06 -12.60 0.54
CA GLU A 107 -5.04 -14.03 0.24
C GLU A 107 -5.15 -14.23 -1.26
N VAL A 108 -4.59 -15.34 -1.75
CA VAL A 108 -4.78 -15.78 -3.14
C VAL A 108 -5.52 -17.11 -3.09
N GLU A 109 -6.72 -17.13 -3.68
CA GLU A 109 -7.61 -18.29 -3.70
C GLU A 109 -8.06 -18.55 -5.14
N ASP A 110 -7.83 -19.76 -5.65
CA ASP A 110 -8.21 -20.16 -7.01
C ASP A 110 -7.77 -19.16 -8.09
N GLY A 111 -6.58 -18.59 -7.94
CA GLY A 111 -6.03 -17.58 -8.87
C GLY A 111 -6.63 -16.17 -8.72
N ASN A 112 -7.38 -15.89 -7.65
CA ASN A 112 -7.96 -14.58 -7.37
C ASN A 112 -7.30 -13.93 -6.15
N VAL A 113 -7.07 -12.62 -6.22
CA VAL A 113 -6.61 -11.80 -5.09
C VAL A 113 -7.82 -11.40 -4.24
N VAL A 114 -7.79 -11.80 -2.97
CA VAL A 114 -8.84 -11.50 -1.99
C VAL A 114 -8.29 -10.59 -0.90
N LEU A 115 -8.96 -9.47 -0.66
CA LEU A 115 -8.60 -8.52 0.40
C LEU A 115 -9.54 -8.64 1.60
N HIS A 116 -8.98 -8.50 2.79
CA HIS A 116 -9.73 -8.36 4.04
C HIS A 116 -9.88 -6.88 4.40
N LEU A 117 -11.06 -6.33 4.10
CA LEU A 117 -11.34 -4.92 4.32
C LEU A 117 -12.15 -4.70 5.60
N PRO A 118 -11.99 -3.54 6.28
CA PRO A 118 -12.89 -3.16 7.35
C PRO A 118 -14.31 -3.04 6.79
N GLU A 119 -15.28 -3.53 7.55
CA GLU A 119 -16.68 -3.29 7.23
C GLU A 119 -16.94 -1.79 7.32
N ARG A 120 -17.44 -1.22 6.23
CA ARG A 120 -17.97 0.14 6.30
C ARG A 120 -19.42 0.06 6.74
N PRO A 121 -19.83 0.84 7.76
CA PRO A 121 -21.25 1.02 7.99
C PRO A 121 -21.87 1.61 6.72
N ALA A 122 -23.07 1.15 6.37
CA ALA A 122 -23.83 1.68 5.26
C ALA A 122 -23.84 3.22 5.38
N LEU A 123 -23.44 3.91 4.30
CA LEU A 123 -23.65 5.34 4.24
C LEU A 123 -25.16 5.58 4.17
N ASP A 124 -25.66 6.59 4.88
CA ASP A 124 -27.03 7.05 4.67
C ASP A 124 -27.21 7.59 3.24
N ALA A 125 -28.46 7.86 2.83
CA ALA A 125 -28.79 8.43 1.52
C ALA A 125 -28.11 9.79 1.25
N ALA A 126 -27.49 10.41 2.27
CA ALA A 126 -26.74 11.66 2.18
C ALA A 126 -25.21 11.44 2.21
N GLY A 127 -24.74 10.21 2.10
CA GLY A 127 -23.31 9.88 2.00
C GLY A 127 -22.53 10.00 3.32
N ARG A 128 -23.19 10.12 4.48
CA ARG A 128 -22.54 10.20 5.78
C ARG A 128 -22.40 8.81 6.39
N GLY A 129 -21.18 8.47 6.79
CA GLY A 129 -20.91 7.25 7.57
C GLY A 129 -21.30 7.45 9.03
N ALA A 130 -21.74 6.39 9.69
CA ALA A 130 -21.94 6.41 11.14
C ALA A 130 -20.64 6.87 11.82
N ALA A 131 -20.69 8.04 12.46
CA ALA A 131 -19.53 8.61 13.14
C ALA A 131 -19.04 7.64 14.22
N THR A 132 -17.91 6.98 13.98
CA THR A 132 -17.20 6.30 15.07
C THR A 132 -16.66 7.40 15.98
N ARG A 133 -17.24 7.50 17.19
CA ARG A 133 -16.79 8.41 18.26
C ARG A 133 -15.24 8.44 18.34
N PRO A 134 -14.63 9.60 18.62
CA PRO A 134 -13.21 9.63 18.96
C PRO A 134 -12.98 8.72 20.18
N ARG A 135 -11.99 7.83 20.09
CA ARG A 135 -11.44 7.12 21.24
C ARG A 135 -10.75 8.15 22.17
N PRO A 136 -10.79 7.92 23.50
CA PRO A 136 -10.34 8.89 24.51
C PRO A 136 -8.86 9.27 24.36
#